data_AF-A0A1G3GTF2-F1
#
_entry.id   AF-A0A1G3GTF2-F1
#
_cell.length_a   1.000
_cell.length_b   1.000
_cell.length_c   1.000
_cell.angle_alpha   90.00
_cell.angle_beta   90.00
_cell.angle_gamma   90.00
#
_symmetry.space_group_name_H-M   'P 1'
#
loop_
_entity.id
_entity.type
_entity.pdbx_description
1 polymer ?
#
loop_
_entity_poly.entity_id
_entity_poly.type
_entity_poly.pdbx_seq_one_letter_code
_entity_poly.pdbx_strand_id
1 'polypeptide(L)'
;MAPGPDDLFVVTTVAGRRALMHPVGLYDHALKQAEAAAIRMAPVPVTIKVLCVTLREAQAFGFAPDDLFEGQTPQEEAEWRRMMLAALYDVLRNCNEAKPRADALALLKQLGELT
;
A
#
# COMPACT_ATOMS: atom_id res chain seq x y z
N MET A 1 -1.43 14.74 -3.64
CA MET A 1 -1.92 13.92 -4.76
C MET A 1 -2.73 12.80 -4.17
N ALA A 2 -3.92 12.55 -4.71
CA ALA A 2 -4.67 11.35 -4.39
C ALA A 2 -3.97 10.12 -5.00
N PRO A 3 -4.16 8.92 -4.42
CA PRO A 3 -3.64 7.68 -5.00
C PRO A 3 -4.10 7.44 -6.44
N GLY A 4 -3.18 6.99 -7.28
CA GLY A 4 -3.45 6.39 -8.58
C GLY A 4 -3.80 4.89 -8.46
N PRO A 5 -4.29 4.27 -9.56
CA PRO A 5 -4.76 2.88 -9.55
C PRO A 5 -3.65 1.85 -9.30
N ASP A 6 -2.39 2.18 -9.60
CA ASP A 6 -1.24 1.27 -9.46
C ASP A 6 -0.42 1.56 -8.18
N ASP A 7 -0.80 2.59 -7.41
CA ASP A 7 -0.12 2.91 -6.16
C ASP A 7 -0.43 1.83 -5.13
N LEU A 8 0.62 1.32 -4.48
CA LEU A 8 0.50 0.25 -3.48
C LEU A 8 0.79 0.77 -2.08
N PHE A 9 1.60 1.82 -2.00
CA PHE A 9 2.08 2.36 -0.74
C PHE A 9 1.88 3.86 -0.65
N VAL A 10 1.73 4.33 0.58
CA VAL A 10 1.85 5.74 0.95
C VAL A 10 3.07 5.89 1.84
N VAL A 11 4.03 6.68 1.39
CA VAL A 11 5.29 6.93 2.08
C VAL A 11 5.30 8.37 2.60
N THR A 12 5.53 8.52 3.90
CA THR A 12 5.77 9.82 4.53
C THR A 12 7.26 10.03 4.69
N THR A 13 7.77 11.14 4.16
CA THR A 13 9.17 11.55 4.31
C THR A 13 9.25 12.83 5.15
N VAL A 14 10.29 12.94 5.97
CA VAL A 14 10.63 14.14 6.75
C VAL A 14 12.06 14.53 6.41
N ALA A 15 12.27 15.76 5.94
CA ALA A 15 13.58 16.24 5.48
C ALA A 15 14.25 15.28 4.46
N GLY A 16 13.45 14.69 3.57
CA GLY A 16 13.92 13.78 2.53
C GLY A 16 14.20 12.35 2.98
N ARG A 17 14.03 12.01 4.27
CA ARG A 17 14.18 10.64 4.78
C ARG A 17 12.83 9.97 4.98
N ARG A 18 12.72 8.68 4.64
CA ARG A 18 11.52 7.87 4.94
C ARG A 18 11.30 7.84 6.46
N ALA A 19 10.13 8.30 6.88
CA ALA A 19 9.70 8.25 8.27
C ALA A 19 8.69 7.12 8.51
N LEU A 20 7.69 7.00 7.62
CA LEU A 20 6.63 6.00 7.71
C LEU A 20 6.27 5.48 6.32
N MET A 21 5.75 4.25 6.28
CA MET A 21 5.23 3.61 5.08
C MET A 21 3.96 2.84 5.45
N HIS A 22 2.90 3.05 4.69
CA HIS A 22 1.60 2.41 4.88
C HIS A 22 1.10 1.82 3.56
N PRO A 23 0.16 0.87 3.58
CA PRO A 23 -0.63 0.53 2.38
C PRO A 23 -1.38 1.75 1.84
N VAL A 24 -1.57 1.82 0.53
CA VAL A 24 -2.24 2.94 -0.14
C VAL A 24 -3.65 3.23 0.40
N GLY A 25 -4.37 2.20 0.88
CA GLY A 25 -5.69 2.35 1.48
C GLY A 25 -5.72 3.18 2.76
N LEU A 26 -4.56 3.45 3.37
CA LEU A 26 -4.42 4.34 4.53
C LEU A 26 -3.98 5.75 4.14
N TYR A 27 -4.16 6.17 2.88
CA TYR A 27 -3.78 7.49 2.38
C TYR A 27 -4.28 8.64 3.27
N ASP A 28 -5.60 8.70 3.53
CA ASP A 28 -6.18 9.78 4.33
C ASP A 28 -5.66 9.77 5.78
N HIS A 29 -5.36 8.59 6.32
CA HIS A 29 -4.80 8.45 7.64
C HIS A 29 -3.37 9.00 7.69
N ALA A 30 -2.53 8.63 6.73
CA ALA A 30 -1.17 9.13 6.60
C ALA A 30 -1.12 10.64 6.38
N LEU A 31 -2.05 11.19 5.58
CA LEU A 31 -2.16 12.63 5.36
C LEU A 31 -2.47 13.38 6.66
N LYS A 32 -3.48 12.93 7.42
CA LYS A 32 -3.83 13.50 8.73
C LYS A 32 -2.66 13.45 9.72
N GLN A 33 -1.91 12.36 9.74
CA GLN A 33 -0.73 12.25 10.60
C GLN A 33 0.37 13.24 10.19
N ALA A 34 0.64 13.38 8.89
CA ALA A 34 1.63 14.31 8.37
C ALA A 34 1.28 15.78 8.69
N GLU A 35 0.01 16.16 8.51
CA GLU A 35 -0.49 17.49 8.88
C GLU A 35 -0.35 17.76 10.39
N ALA A 36 -0.75 16.80 11.23
CA ALA A 36 -0.61 16.91 12.68
C ALA A 36 0.86 16.96 13.14
N ALA A 37 1.77 16.32 12.41
CA ALA A 37 3.20 16.40 12.66
C ALA A 37 3.76 17.77 12.25
N ALA A 38 3.36 18.30 11.09
CA ALA A 38 3.79 19.61 10.61
C ALA A 38 3.44 20.73 11.60
N ILE A 39 2.22 20.71 12.16
CA ILE A 39 1.78 21.68 13.19
C ILE A 39 2.67 21.62 14.44
N ARG A 40 3.01 20.41 14.90
CA ARG A 40 3.83 20.21 16.11
C ARG A 40 5.29 20.62 15.92
N MET A 41 5.80 20.55 14.69
CA MET A 41 7.18 20.86 14.37
C MET A 41 7.40 22.33 13.98
N ALA A 42 6.39 23.19 14.12
CA ALA A 42 6.39 24.58 13.66
C ALA A 42 7.58 25.48 14.07
N PRO A 43 8.33 25.29 15.18
CA PRO A 43 9.54 26.09 15.38
C PRO A 43 10.76 25.63 14.54
N VAL A 44 10.72 24.46 13.90
CA VAL A 44 11.81 23.92 13.07
C VAL A 44 11.30 23.68 11.64
N PRO A 45 11.82 24.38 10.62
CA PRO A 45 11.34 24.22 9.25
C PRO A 45 11.75 22.84 8.70
N VAL A 46 10.82 21.88 8.76
CA VAL A 46 10.98 20.57 8.13
C VAL A 46 10.01 20.43 6.97
N THR A 47 10.48 19.89 5.85
CA THR A 47 9.61 19.50 4.74
C THR A 47 9.10 18.10 5.00
N ILE A 48 7.78 17.96 5.14
CA ILE A 48 7.09 16.67 5.20
C ILE A 48 6.44 16.43 3.83
N LYS A 49 6.68 15.26 3.22
CA LYS A 49 6.02 14.86 1.97
C LYS A 49 5.30 13.54 2.16
N VAL A 50 4.08 13.47 1.65
CA VAL A 50 3.29 12.24 1.56
C VAL A 50 3.21 11.85 0.10
N LEU A 51 3.76 10.69 -0.26
CA LEU A 51 3.89 10.21 -1.62
C LEU A 51 3.12 8.89 -1.76
N CYS A 52 2.19 8.82 -2.70
CA CYS A 52 1.64 7.56 -3.18
C CYS A 52 2.64 6.99 -4.19
N VAL A 53 3.03 5.72 -4.03
CA VAL A 53 4.03 5.10 -4.88
C VAL A 53 3.61 3.67 -5.27
N THR A 54 3.94 3.32 -6.50
CA THR A 54 3.95 1.94 -6.99
C THR A 54 5.05 1.11 -6.28
N LEU A 55 5.00 -0.22 -6.37
CA LEU A 55 6.08 -1.08 -5.85
C LEU A 55 7.43 -0.75 -6.51
N ARG A 56 7.43 -0.52 -7.83
CA ARG A 56 8.64 -0.21 -8.59
C ARG A 56 9.30 1.08 -8.11
N GLU A 57 8.52 2.11 -7.83
CA GLU A 57 9.01 3.36 -7.27
C GLU A 57 9.50 3.18 -5.84
N ALA A 58 8.76 2.42 -5.01
CA ALA A 58 9.19 2.13 -3.66
C ALA A 58 10.56 1.42 -3.63
N GLN A 59 10.81 0.48 -4.54
CA GLN A 59 12.11 -0.19 -4.71
C GLN A 59 13.18 0.78 -5.23
N ALA A 60 12.89 1.53 -6.30
CA ALA A 60 13.83 2.49 -6.89
C ALA A 60 14.27 3.60 -5.91
N PHE A 61 13.39 4.00 -4.98
CA PHE A 61 13.70 4.98 -3.93
C PHE A 61 14.24 4.33 -2.64
N GLY A 62 14.40 3.01 -2.60
CA GLY A 62 14.90 2.27 -1.43
C GLY A 62 13.92 2.25 -0.24
N PHE A 63 12.63 2.49 -0.49
CA PHE A 63 11.57 2.37 0.50
C PHE A 63 11.10 0.92 0.70
N ALA A 64 11.26 0.07 -0.30
CA ALA A 64 11.02 -1.36 -0.23
C ALA A 64 12.27 -2.13 -0.67
N PRO A 65 12.52 -3.33 -0.11
CA PRO A 65 13.56 -4.23 -0.62
C PRO A 65 13.24 -4.69 -2.04
N ASP A 66 14.28 -4.93 -2.83
CA ASP A 66 14.14 -5.52 -4.17
C ASP A 66 13.64 -6.98 -4.11
N ASP A 67 13.93 -7.64 -3.00
CA ASP A 67 13.65 -9.05 -2.69
C ASP A 67 12.45 -9.23 -1.75
N LEU A 68 11.54 -8.24 -1.67
CA LEU A 68 10.41 -8.22 -0.70
C LEU A 68 9.58 -9.52 -0.67
N PHE A 69 9.62 -10.32 -1.74
CA PHE A 69 8.94 -11.61 -1.84
C PHE A 69 9.87 -12.82 -2.05
N GLU A 70 11.19 -12.64 -2.10
CA GLU A 70 12.14 -13.75 -2.20
C GLU A 70 12.44 -14.35 -0.81
N GLY A 71 12.54 -15.67 -0.74
CA GLY A 71 12.92 -16.37 0.48
C GLY A 71 11.82 -16.58 1.52
N GLN A 72 10.55 -16.31 1.18
CA GLN A 72 9.43 -16.68 2.06
C GLN A 72 9.45 -18.18 2.34
N THR A 73 9.31 -18.53 3.62
CA THR A 73 9.06 -19.92 4.00
C THR A 73 7.69 -20.35 3.46
N PRO A 74 7.47 -21.64 3.18
CA PRO A 74 6.16 -22.13 2.72
C PRO A 74 5.00 -21.73 3.66
N GLN A 75 5.27 -21.57 4.95
CA GLN A 75 4.31 -21.12 5.95
C GLN A 75 3.93 -19.65 5.76
N GLU A 76 4.91 -18.78 5.54
CA GLU A 76 4.69 -17.35 5.29
C GLU A 76 3.96 -17.12 3.97
N GLU A 77 4.31 -17.90 2.94
CA GLU A 77 3.60 -17.86 1.64
C GLU A 77 2.13 -18.27 1.80
N ALA A 78 1.85 -19.32 2.59
CA ALA A 78 0.49 -19.78 2.86
C ALA A 78 -0.31 -18.78 3.71
N GLU A 79 0.31 -18.08 4.66
CA GLU A 79 -0.32 -16.99 5.41
C GLU A 79 -0.63 -15.79 4.51
N TRP A 80 0.35 -15.38 3.70
CA TRP A 80 0.19 -14.27 2.76
C TRP A 80 -0.91 -14.55 1.75
N ARG A 81 -0.92 -15.77 1.19
CA ARG A 81 -1.98 -16.22 0.29
C ARG A 81 -3.34 -16.17 0.97
N ARG A 82 -3.48 -16.66 2.20
CA ARG A 82 -4.75 -16.59 2.95
C ARG A 82 -5.22 -15.15 3.15
N MET A 83 -4.32 -14.24 3.51
CA MET A 83 -4.64 -12.82 3.68
C MET A 83 -5.08 -12.17 2.37
N MET A 84 -4.36 -12.44 1.27
CA MET A 84 -4.69 -11.94 -0.06
C MET A 84 -6.07 -12.43 -0.51
N LEU A 85 -6.36 -13.72 -0.35
CA LEU A 85 -7.67 -14.28 -0.69
C LEU A 85 -8.79 -13.65 0.12
N ALA A 86 -8.59 -13.46 1.43
CA ALA A 86 -9.58 -12.81 2.28
C ALA A 86 -9.89 -11.38 1.79
N ALA A 87 -8.87 -10.62 1.42
CA ALA A 87 -9.03 -9.27 0.88
C ALA A 87 -9.79 -9.25 -0.47
N LEU A 88 -9.48 -10.17 -1.38
CA LEU A 88 -10.17 -10.28 -2.68
C LEU A 88 -11.65 -10.64 -2.51
N TYR A 89 -11.97 -11.58 -1.60
CA TYR A 89 -13.36 -11.90 -1.26
C TYR A 89 -14.08 -10.74 -0.57
N ASP A 90 -13.37 -9.94 0.25
CA ASP A 90 -13.93 -8.75 0.87
C ASP A 90 -14.31 -7.70 -0.17
N VAL A 91 -13.44 -7.44 -1.16
CA VAL A 91 -13.73 -6.54 -2.29
C VAL A 91 -14.97 -7.02 -3.06
N LEU A 92 -15.09 -8.31 -3.36
CA LEU A 92 -16.27 -8.85 -4.05
C LEU A 92 -17.58 -8.65 -3.27
N ARG A 93 -17.52 -8.70 -1.94
CA ARG A 93 -18.70 -8.58 -1.06
C ARG A 93 -19.07 -7.13 -0.77
N ASN A 94 -18.07 -6.27 -0.56
CA ASN A 94 -18.27 -4.95 0.05
C ASN A 94 -18.03 -3.78 -0.92
N CYS A 95 -17.30 -3.99 -2.02
CA CYS A 95 -17.10 -2.94 -3.01
C CYS A 95 -18.29 -2.87 -3.98
N ASN A 96 -18.81 -1.65 -4.20
CA ASN A 96 -19.90 -1.39 -5.15
C ASN A 96 -19.42 -0.96 -6.54
N GLU A 97 -18.11 -0.76 -6.71
CA GLU A 97 -17.54 -0.34 -7.98
C GLU A 97 -17.32 -1.55 -8.91
N ALA A 98 -17.77 -1.44 -10.16
CA ALA A 98 -17.74 -2.54 -11.11
C ALA A 98 -16.31 -3.01 -11.46
N LYS A 99 -15.37 -2.07 -11.59
CA LYS A 99 -13.99 -2.36 -12.01
C LYS A 99 -13.20 -3.13 -10.92
N PRO A 100 -13.10 -2.65 -9.66
CA PRO A 100 -12.40 -3.39 -8.60
C PRO A 100 -12.95 -4.80 -8.37
N ARG A 101 -14.27 -4.98 -8.50
CA ARG A 101 -14.89 -6.31 -8.40
C ARG A 101 -14.49 -7.22 -9.56
N ALA A 102 -14.48 -6.70 -10.79
CA ALA A 102 -14.08 -7.48 -11.96
C ALA A 102 -12.60 -7.89 -11.87
N ASP A 103 -11.74 -6.97 -11.43
CA ASP A 103 -10.31 -7.21 -11.22
C ASP A 103 -10.09 -8.26 -10.12
N ALA A 104 -10.80 -8.15 -8.99
CA ALA A 104 -10.74 -9.14 -7.91
C ALA A 104 -11.21 -10.53 -8.35
N LEU A 105 -12.28 -10.60 -9.14
CA LEU A 105 -12.78 -11.87 -9.69
C LEU A 105 -11.77 -12.50 -10.66
N ALA A 106 -11.15 -11.70 -11.54
CA ALA A 106 -10.13 -12.17 -12.47
C ALA A 106 -8.91 -12.72 -11.74
N LEU A 107 -8.45 -12.02 -10.69
CA LEU A 107 -7.36 -12.47 -9.83
C LEU A 107 -7.68 -13.79 -9.13
N LEU A 108 -8.87 -13.95 -8.55
CA LEU A 108 -9.27 -15.21 -7.91
C LEU A 108 -9.30 -16.39 -8.89
N LYS A 109 -9.71 -16.15 -10.14
CA LYS A 109 -9.65 -17.17 -11.20
C LYS A 109 -8.21 -17.55 -11.58
N GLN A 110 -7.33 -16.54 -11.73
CA GLN A 110 -5.91 -16.79 -12.01
C GLN A 110 -5.22 -17.58 -10.89
N LEU A 111 -5.65 -17.37 -9.64
CA LEU A 111 -5.15 -18.09 -8.47
C LEU A 111 -5.72 -19.51 -8.33
N GLY A 112 -6.70 -19.89 -9.18
CA GLY A 112 -7.35 -21.20 -9.16
C GLY A 112 -8.44 -21.38 -8.10
N GLU A 113 -8.89 -20.29 -7.47
CA GLU A 113 -9.87 -20.30 -6.38
C GLU A 113 -11.32 -20.27 -6.88
N LEU A 114 -11.53 -19.91 -8.15
CA LEU A 114 -12.83 -19.90 -8.81
C LEU A 114 -12.71 -20.58 -10.19
N THR A 115 -13.59 -21.53 -10.45
CA THR A 115 -13.77 -22.19 -11.74
C THR A 115 -14.69 -21.42 -12.69
#